data_AF-A0A6S6VV63-F1
#
_entry.id   AF-A0A6S6VV63-F1
#
_cell.length_a   1.000
_cell.length_b   1.000
_cell.length_c   1.000
_cell.angle_alpha   90.00
_cell.angle_beta   90.00
_cell.angle_gamma   90.00
#
_symmetry.space_group_name_H-M   'P 1'
#
loop_
_entity.id
_entity.type
_entity.pdbx_description
1 polymer ?
#
loop_
_entity_poly.entity_id
_entity_poly.type
_entity_poly.pdbx_seq_one_letter_code
_entity_poly.pdbx_strand_id
1 'polypeptide(L)'
;MSSTSSVRIPLRNLASQYARSHSTTTVQRRRLFCKPFWRSSPKLSEHADWSPAIHGPFRPTTRQRQQQPELRPPQELDIFIEDLPSVAQVDEGAAARSISVNIDGDSKVFDTAFLRDSCTCTKCVDPHSKNKLFQTSDIPESLEGSATAIWDEEKGDAIELEWSTDVKGYCPEHRTRHSIDWLRRACSTEIELRGGSRHDDRVFWDHDKIAENNKWLDYNSYMTDDATLFDALTHLNRYGLLFINNVPDSEESVVSLASRIGTLKDTFYGRTWDVRSKPKAENIAYTPDYLGLHMDLLYTANPPHLQFLHSLRSRTPGGESFFSDAFAAAHQLRRQSEGYFRTLCTFPVTYHYHHPDQHYHMTRPVIETFPSLRYEATDCAISRINWSPPFQAPFEARIGSEHSKSLRSFITASHAYEKLLSKEENLFEYRLNEGECVVFDNRRVLHARRAFDATKGERWLKGAYVDNDVFFSKLRVLEEKFDGKWVAEGVVRHAVK
;
A
#
# COMPACT_ATOMS: atom_id res chain seq x y z
N MET A 1 26.54 21.16 -57.90
CA MET A 1 25.41 21.43 -56.99
C MET A 1 25.24 20.17 -56.15
N SER A 2 25.48 20.09 -54.84
CA SER A 2 25.67 21.06 -53.76
C SER A 2 26.38 20.29 -52.62
N SER A 3 27.61 20.63 -52.22
CA SER A 3 27.96 21.50 -51.09
C SER A 3 27.27 21.14 -49.75
N THR A 4 27.91 20.30 -48.94
CA THR A 4 27.67 20.16 -47.50
C THR A 4 28.54 21.17 -46.75
N SER A 5 27.90 22.17 -46.14
CA SER A 5 28.51 23.21 -45.30
C SER A 5 28.47 22.81 -43.83
N SER A 6 29.64 22.47 -43.28
CA SER A 6 29.88 22.35 -41.85
C SER A 6 30.42 23.67 -41.30
N VAL A 7 29.69 24.29 -40.35
CA VAL A 7 30.13 25.50 -39.65
C VAL A 7 30.50 25.14 -38.20
N ARG A 8 31.76 25.42 -37.84
CA ARG A 8 32.30 25.49 -36.47
C ARG A 8 32.53 26.97 -36.09
N ILE A 9 32.78 27.20 -34.78
CA ILE A 9 33.44 28.37 -34.11
C ILE A 9 32.45 29.24 -33.30
N PRO A 10 32.77 29.81 -32.10
CA PRO A 10 33.60 29.33 -30.97
C PRO A 10 32.98 29.61 -29.57
N LEU A 11 33.52 28.96 -28.53
CA LEU A 11 33.33 29.31 -27.12
C LEU A 11 34.18 30.54 -26.74
N ARG A 12 33.56 31.54 -26.09
CA ARG A 12 34.23 32.69 -25.48
C ARG A 12 34.30 32.53 -23.97
N ASN A 13 35.53 32.63 -23.46
CA ASN A 13 35.89 32.83 -22.05
C ASN A 13 35.31 34.13 -21.49
N LEU A 14 34.85 34.10 -20.24
CA LEU A 14 34.86 35.25 -19.34
C LEU A 14 35.29 34.77 -17.95
N ALA A 15 36.49 35.20 -17.55
CA ALA A 15 36.97 35.16 -16.19
C ALA A 15 36.47 36.40 -15.45
N SER A 16 36.04 36.26 -14.20
CA SER A 16 36.19 37.34 -13.22
C SER A 16 36.65 36.76 -11.89
N GLN A 17 37.76 37.32 -11.42
CA GLN A 17 38.36 37.13 -10.10
C GLN A 17 37.40 37.66 -9.02
N TYR A 18 37.40 37.08 -7.82
CA TYR A 18 37.54 37.87 -6.59
C TYR A 18 38.09 37.03 -5.42
N ALA A 19 38.94 37.71 -4.67
CA ALA A 19 39.88 37.32 -3.62
C ALA A 19 39.40 36.36 -2.53
N ARG A 20 40.35 35.50 -2.11
CA ARG A 20 40.40 34.83 -0.81
C ARG A 20 40.71 35.84 0.29
N SER A 21 39.96 35.80 1.39
CA SER A 21 40.43 36.24 2.71
C SER A 21 40.19 35.12 3.72
N HIS A 22 41.26 34.72 4.39
CA HIS A 22 41.23 33.85 5.56
C HIS A 22 40.92 34.70 6.79
N SER A 23 39.94 34.29 7.59
CA SER A 23 39.94 34.60 9.01
C SER A 23 39.61 33.34 9.80
N THR A 24 40.57 32.99 10.65
CA THR A 24 40.48 31.98 11.69
C THR A 24 39.65 32.54 12.84
N THR A 25 38.68 31.79 13.33
CA THR A 25 38.11 32.06 14.66
C THR A 25 37.74 30.74 15.34
N THR A 26 38.55 30.44 16.35
CA THR A 26 38.47 29.32 17.26
C THR A 26 37.28 29.52 18.21
N VAL A 27 36.35 28.57 18.28
CA VAL A 27 35.31 28.55 19.32
C VAL A 27 35.44 27.27 20.14
N GLN A 28 35.83 27.46 21.41
CA GLN A 28 35.91 26.44 22.45
C GLN A 28 34.53 25.81 22.71
N ARG A 29 34.39 24.51 22.46
CA ARG A 29 33.28 23.70 23.02
C ARG A 29 33.65 23.25 24.44
N ARG A 30 33.04 23.87 25.45
CA ARG A 30 33.01 23.36 26.82
C ARG A 30 32.17 22.07 26.87
N ARG A 31 32.78 20.95 27.27
CA ARG A 31 32.09 19.72 27.65
C ARG A 31 31.72 19.81 29.12
N LEU A 32 30.42 19.78 29.44
CA LEU A 32 29.91 19.58 30.80
C LEU A 32 29.56 18.10 30.96
N PHE A 33 30.28 17.43 31.86
CA PHE A 33 29.97 16.09 32.36
C PHE A 33 29.05 16.22 33.58
N CYS A 34 27.90 15.55 33.55
CA CYS A 34 27.13 15.23 34.76
C CYS A 34 26.75 13.75 34.74
N LYS A 35 27.17 13.04 35.80
CA LYS A 35 26.89 11.63 36.09
C LYS A 35 25.43 11.45 36.54
N PRO A 36 24.78 10.30 36.30
CA PRO A 36 23.67 9.85 37.14
C PRO A 36 24.14 8.80 38.16
N PHE A 37 23.66 9.01 39.38
CA PHE A 37 23.80 8.16 40.55
C PHE A 37 22.98 6.86 40.43
N TRP A 38 23.54 5.78 40.97
CA TRP A 38 22.85 4.51 41.23
C TRP A 38 22.17 4.54 42.61
N ARG A 39 20.98 3.92 42.71
CA ARG A 39 20.39 3.23 43.90
C ARG A 39 19.02 2.63 43.48
N SER A 40 18.93 1.32 43.28
CA SER A 40 18.61 0.25 44.25
C SER A 40 17.10 -0.04 44.38
N SER A 41 16.68 -1.19 43.83
CA SER A 41 15.39 -1.85 44.08
C SER A 41 15.34 -2.57 45.43
N PRO A 42 14.13 -3.00 45.87
CA PRO A 42 13.99 -4.41 46.25
C PRO A 42 12.69 -5.10 45.78
N LYS A 43 12.86 -6.34 45.26
CA LYS A 43 12.16 -7.63 45.53
C LYS A 43 10.61 -7.68 45.62
N LEU A 44 9.89 -8.77 45.33
CA LEU A 44 9.96 -10.02 44.54
C LEU A 44 8.60 -10.70 44.85
N SER A 45 7.86 -11.23 43.87
CA SER A 45 6.78 -12.21 44.13
C SER A 45 6.70 -13.20 42.96
N GLU A 46 6.22 -14.39 43.30
CA GLU A 46 6.63 -15.71 42.82
C GLU A 46 5.86 -16.24 41.60
N HIS A 47 6.63 -16.96 40.78
CA HIS A 47 6.33 -18.13 39.94
C HIS A 47 4.98 -18.28 39.22
N ALA A 48 5.07 -18.31 37.88
CA ALA A 48 4.36 -19.29 37.05
C ALA A 48 5.38 -19.92 36.09
N ASP A 49 5.71 -21.19 36.31
CA ASP A 49 6.63 -21.96 35.49
C ASP A 49 6.00 -22.29 34.13
N TRP A 50 6.51 -21.66 33.08
CA TRP A 50 6.27 -22.08 31.70
C TRP A 50 7.63 -22.10 30.99
N SER A 51 8.11 -23.30 30.66
CA SER A 51 9.34 -23.49 29.88
C SER A 51 8.96 -23.80 28.43
N PRO A 52 9.25 -22.94 27.44
CA PRO A 52 9.42 -23.36 26.07
C PRO A 52 10.88 -23.81 25.87
N ALA A 53 11.08 -24.98 25.27
CA ALA A 53 12.38 -25.40 24.77
C ALA A 53 12.81 -24.43 23.65
N ILE A 54 13.83 -23.60 23.91
CA ILE A 54 14.37 -22.63 22.94
C ILE A 54 15.81 -23.01 22.62
N HIS A 55 16.01 -23.73 21.51
CA HIS A 55 17.30 -23.72 20.81
C HIS A 55 17.15 -22.90 19.53
N GLY A 56 16.95 -21.59 19.70
CA GLY A 56 17.24 -20.59 18.67
C GLY A 56 18.72 -20.16 18.75
N PRO A 57 19.31 -19.60 17.68
CA PRO A 57 20.74 -19.33 17.63
C PRO A 57 21.18 -18.31 18.68
N PHE A 58 22.17 -18.72 19.49
CA PHE A 58 22.74 -17.94 20.58
C PHE A 58 23.67 -16.84 20.03
N ARG A 59 23.41 -15.57 20.37
CA ARG A 59 24.32 -14.44 20.06
C ARG A 59 25.28 -14.25 21.25
N PRO A 60 26.62 -14.32 21.08
CA PRO A 60 27.53 -14.16 22.20
C PRO A 60 27.51 -12.72 22.75
N THR A 61 27.35 -12.57 24.05
CA THR A 61 27.44 -11.27 24.76
C THR A 61 28.89 -10.79 24.90
N THR A 62 29.02 -9.47 24.94
CA THR A 62 30.21 -8.61 24.79
C THR A 62 31.33 -8.82 25.83
N ARG A 63 31.97 -9.99 25.87
CA ARG A 63 33.22 -10.22 26.65
C ARG A 63 34.26 -11.14 26.00
N GLN A 64 34.25 -11.24 24.67
CA GLN A 64 35.33 -11.86 23.88
C GLN A 64 35.71 -11.03 22.64
N ARG A 65 35.80 -9.70 22.80
CA ARG A 65 36.38 -8.79 21.78
C ARG A 65 37.80 -8.38 22.20
N GLN A 66 38.73 -9.31 22.27
CA GLN A 66 40.15 -8.99 22.22
C GLN A 66 40.87 -10.11 21.47
N GLN A 67 40.94 -9.93 20.14
CA GLN A 67 41.86 -10.51 19.14
C GLN A 67 41.11 -10.69 17.81
N GLN A 68 40.96 -9.61 17.05
CA GLN A 68 40.72 -9.66 15.60
C GLN A 68 41.62 -8.63 14.92
N PRO A 69 42.26 -8.94 13.78
CA PRO A 69 43.08 -7.98 13.05
C PRO A 69 42.21 -6.85 12.49
N GLU A 70 42.77 -5.63 12.41
CA GLU A 70 42.10 -4.45 11.85
C GLU A 70 41.55 -4.71 10.44
N LEU A 71 40.23 -4.56 10.29
CA LEU A 71 39.55 -4.55 8.99
C LEU A 71 39.93 -3.26 8.24
N ARG A 72 40.52 -3.40 7.05
CA ARG A 72 40.72 -2.29 6.10
C ARG A 72 39.35 -1.70 5.67
N PRO A 73 39.27 -0.40 5.37
CA PRO A 73 38.04 0.22 4.91
C PRO A 73 37.57 -0.40 3.59
N PRO A 74 36.24 -0.45 3.31
CA PRO A 74 35.72 -1.08 2.11
C PRO A 74 36.25 -0.34 0.88
N GLN A 75 36.92 -1.08 -0.01
CA GLN A 75 37.05 -0.65 -1.39
C GLN A 75 35.65 -0.65 -2.00
N GLU A 76 35.37 0.37 -2.80
CA GLU A 76 34.12 0.55 -3.52
C GLU A 76 33.70 -0.77 -4.18
N LEU A 77 32.43 -1.14 -4.00
CA LEU A 77 31.81 -2.30 -4.65
C LEU A 77 31.91 -2.09 -6.16
N ASP A 78 32.94 -2.65 -6.77
CA ASP A 78 32.94 -2.96 -8.18
C ASP A 78 31.68 -3.80 -8.46
N ILE A 79 30.80 -3.22 -9.27
CA ILE A 79 29.67 -3.95 -9.84
C ILE A 79 30.29 -5.04 -10.69
N PHE A 80 30.33 -6.27 -10.18
CA PHE A 80 30.70 -7.46 -10.94
C PHE A 80 29.76 -7.57 -12.14
N ILE A 81 30.23 -7.10 -13.29
CA ILE A 81 29.77 -7.56 -14.59
C ILE A 81 30.66 -8.77 -14.89
N GLU A 82 30.31 -9.94 -14.36
CA GLU A 82 30.98 -11.20 -14.69
C GLU A 82 29.96 -12.22 -15.24
N ASP A 83 30.29 -12.67 -16.45
CA ASP A 83 29.81 -13.81 -17.24
C ASP A 83 28.30 -13.94 -17.52
N LEU A 84 27.97 -14.04 -18.81
CA LEU A 84 26.65 -14.50 -19.27
C LEU A 84 26.36 -15.84 -18.57
N PRO A 85 25.29 -15.94 -17.76
CA PRO A 85 25.02 -17.16 -17.01
C PRO A 85 24.87 -18.33 -17.97
N SER A 86 25.40 -19.51 -17.60
CA SER A 86 25.10 -20.74 -18.32
C SER A 86 23.58 -20.91 -18.38
N VAL A 87 23.04 -21.02 -19.59
CA VAL A 87 21.62 -21.27 -19.82
C VAL A 87 21.50 -22.67 -20.40
N ALA A 88 20.82 -23.57 -19.70
CA ALA A 88 20.43 -24.86 -20.24
C ALA A 88 18.97 -24.79 -20.71
N GLN A 89 18.64 -25.48 -21.80
CA GLN A 89 17.24 -25.73 -22.14
C GLN A 89 16.70 -26.92 -21.35
N VAL A 90 15.38 -26.92 -21.14
CA VAL A 90 14.69 -28.10 -20.61
C VAL A 90 15.00 -29.31 -21.51
N ASP A 91 15.25 -30.46 -20.88
CA ASP A 91 15.64 -31.75 -21.49
C ASP A 91 17.08 -31.84 -22.03
N GLU A 92 17.92 -30.81 -21.91
CA GLU A 92 19.35 -30.90 -22.26
C GLU A 92 20.17 -31.69 -21.24
N GLY A 93 19.65 -31.87 -20.01
CA GLY A 93 20.30 -32.62 -18.93
C GLY A 93 21.55 -31.96 -18.34
N ALA A 94 22.00 -30.82 -18.88
CA ALA A 94 23.12 -30.05 -18.34
C ALA A 94 22.69 -29.22 -17.12
N ALA A 95 23.49 -29.28 -16.04
CA ALA A 95 23.31 -28.37 -14.92
C ALA A 95 23.77 -26.96 -15.29
N ALA A 96 22.94 -25.96 -14.99
CA ALA A 96 23.20 -24.57 -15.32
C ALA A 96 22.65 -23.64 -14.22
N ARG A 97 23.05 -22.37 -14.25
CA ARG A 97 22.52 -21.35 -13.34
C ARG A 97 21.18 -20.79 -13.78
N SER A 98 20.87 -20.90 -15.07
CA SER A 98 19.60 -20.48 -15.65
C SER A 98 18.98 -21.59 -16.49
N ILE A 99 17.66 -21.71 -16.43
CA ILE A 99 16.87 -22.66 -17.22
C ILE A 99 15.98 -21.89 -18.19
N SER A 100 16.04 -22.25 -19.47
CA SER A 100 15.16 -21.73 -20.51
C SER A 100 13.95 -22.65 -20.69
N VAL A 101 12.76 -22.13 -20.42
CA VAL A 101 11.48 -22.86 -20.53
C VAL A 101 10.65 -22.22 -21.64
N ASN A 102 10.11 -23.04 -22.54
CA ASN A 102 9.16 -22.58 -23.55
C ASN A 102 7.77 -22.47 -22.91
N ILE A 103 7.20 -21.27 -22.89
CA ILE A 103 5.86 -20.99 -22.38
C ILE A 103 5.07 -20.37 -23.53
N ASP A 104 4.06 -21.08 -24.04
CA ASP A 104 3.18 -20.64 -25.13
C ASP A 104 3.89 -20.20 -26.43
N GLY A 105 5.06 -20.79 -26.72
CA GLY A 105 5.88 -20.45 -27.89
C GLY A 105 6.95 -19.37 -27.61
N ASP A 106 6.91 -18.75 -26.43
CA ASP A 106 7.92 -17.81 -25.97
C ASP A 106 8.94 -18.50 -25.05
N SER A 107 10.21 -18.43 -25.42
CA SER A 107 11.31 -18.86 -24.53
C SER A 107 11.48 -17.86 -23.38
N LYS A 108 11.23 -18.29 -22.14
CA LYS A 108 11.47 -17.52 -20.92
C LYS A 108 12.62 -18.14 -20.13
N VAL A 109 13.54 -17.31 -19.65
CA VAL A 109 14.70 -17.74 -18.88
C VAL A 109 14.48 -17.45 -17.40
N PHE A 110 14.65 -18.46 -16.56
CA PHE A 110 14.51 -18.38 -15.11
C PHE A 110 15.84 -18.73 -14.43
N ASP A 111 16.19 -17.96 -13.42
CA ASP A 111 17.33 -18.29 -12.54
C ASP A 111 16.99 -19.53 -11.69
N THR A 112 17.95 -20.44 -11.56
CA THR A 112 17.77 -21.68 -10.79
C THR A 112 17.54 -21.43 -9.30
N ALA A 113 18.13 -20.39 -8.72
CA ALA A 113 17.84 -19.97 -7.35
C ALA A 113 16.39 -19.51 -7.22
N PHE A 114 15.84 -18.77 -8.18
CA PHE A 114 14.42 -18.40 -8.19
C PHE A 114 13.51 -19.64 -8.21
N LEU A 115 13.81 -20.61 -9.10
CA LEU A 115 13.03 -21.85 -9.20
C LEU A 115 13.15 -22.70 -7.92
N ARG A 116 14.34 -22.77 -7.31
CA ARG A 116 14.55 -23.50 -6.06
C ARG A 116 13.85 -22.85 -4.87
N ASP A 117 13.93 -21.53 -4.78
CA ASP A 117 13.33 -20.72 -3.72
C ASP A 117 11.81 -20.88 -3.69
N SER A 118 11.23 -21.06 -4.88
CA SER A 118 9.80 -21.19 -5.12
C SER A 118 9.24 -22.61 -4.95
N CYS A 119 10.05 -23.59 -4.57
CA CYS A 119 9.58 -24.97 -4.42
C CYS A 119 8.44 -25.09 -3.39
N THR A 120 7.32 -25.71 -3.79
CA THR A 120 6.10 -25.86 -2.97
C THR A 120 5.91 -27.27 -2.40
N CYS A 121 6.92 -28.15 -2.51
CA CYS A 121 6.82 -29.51 -1.97
C CYS A 121 6.72 -29.50 -0.43
N THR A 122 6.23 -30.60 0.16
CA THR A 122 6.01 -30.70 1.62
C THR A 122 7.28 -30.62 2.46
N LYS A 123 8.47 -30.78 1.86
CA LYS A 123 9.76 -30.54 2.52
C LYS A 123 10.13 -29.06 2.55
N CYS A 124 9.68 -28.28 1.55
CA CYS A 124 10.01 -26.87 1.38
C CYS A 124 8.94 -25.93 1.96
N VAL A 125 7.68 -26.36 1.98
CA VAL A 125 6.54 -25.60 2.52
C VAL A 125 5.73 -26.51 3.42
N ASP A 126 5.44 -26.04 4.63
CA ASP A 126 4.62 -26.78 5.58
C ASP A 126 3.17 -26.91 5.04
N PRO A 127 2.63 -28.14 4.92
CA PRO A 127 1.34 -28.36 4.28
C PRO A 127 0.16 -27.74 5.04
N HIS A 128 0.32 -27.37 6.31
CA HIS A 128 -0.76 -26.79 7.12
C HIS A 128 -0.69 -25.27 7.18
N SER A 129 0.44 -24.74 7.65
CA SER A 129 0.68 -23.30 7.84
C SER A 129 1.00 -22.58 6.54
N LYS A 130 1.37 -23.30 5.48
CA LYS A 130 1.77 -22.76 4.16
C LYS A 130 3.03 -21.90 4.21
N ASN A 131 3.79 -21.99 5.29
CA ASN A 131 5.04 -21.27 5.47
C ASN A 131 6.21 -22.08 4.92
N LYS A 132 7.20 -21.35 4.41
CA LYS A 132 8.47 -21.92 3.95
C LYS A 132 9.26 -22.51 5.12
N LEU A 133 9.88 -23.67 4.89
CA LEU A 133 10.64 -24.44 5.88
C LEU A 133 12.16 -24.22 5.80
N PHE A 134 12.61 -23.33 4.91
CA PHE A 134 14.01 -22.94 4.75
C PHE A 134 14.11 -21.44 4.44
N GLN A 135 15.29 -20.85 4.66
CA GLN A 135 15.53 -19.45 4.34
C GLN A 135 16.07 -19.33 2.92
N THR A 136 15.72 -18.26 2.20
CA THR A 136 16.33 -17.97 0.88
C THR A 136 17.85 -17.89 0.96
N SER A 137 18.40 -17.41 2.08
CA SER A 137 19.85 -17.37 2.34
C SER A 137 20.50 -18.75 2.53
N ASP A 138 19.72 -19.81 2.68
CA ASP A 138 20.26 -21.17 2.75
C ASP A 138 20.53 -21.76 1.36
N ILE A 139 20.04 -21.10 0.29
CA ILE A 139 20.34 -21.47 -1.10
C ILE A 139 21.81 -21.13 -1.39
N PRO A 140 22.62 -22.12 -1.84
CA PRO A 140 24.02 -21.85 -2.21
C PRO A 140 24.14 -20.85 -3.36
N GLU A 141 25.10 -19.92 -3.29
CA GLU A 141 25.40 -18.99 -4.40
C GLU A 141 25.84 -19.70 -5.69
N SER A 142 26.38 -20.91 -5.55
CA SER A 142 26.79 -21.79 -6.65
C SER A 142 25.69 -22.77 -7.08
N LEU A 143 24.43 -22.55 -6.68
CA LEU A 143 23.33 -23.44 -7.06
C LEU A 143 23.25 -23.54 -8.58
N GLU A 144 23.23 -24.78 -9.06
CA GLU A 144 22.96 -25.12 -10.44
C GLU A 144 21.96 -26.28 -10.45
N GLY A 145 21.17 -26.36 -11.51
CA GLY A 145 20.24 -27.45 -11.71
C GLY A 145 20.04 -27.77 -13.17
N SER A 146 19.53 -28.97 -13.45
CA SER A 146 19.00 -29.36 -14.75
C SER A 146 17.47 -29.43 -14.64
N ALA A 147 16.78 -29.29 -15.76
CA ALA A 147 15.33 -29.38 -15.82
C ALA A 147 14.88 -30.36 -16.91
N THR A 148 13.82 -31.10 -16.65
CA THR A 148 13.17 -31.99 -17.61
C THR A 148 11.68 -31.71 -17.69
N ALA A 149 11.10 -31.84 -18.88
CA ALA A 149 9.66 -31.71 -19.07
C ALA A 149 8.96 -32.97 -18.56
N ILE A 150 7.90 -32.77 -17.77
CA ILE A 150 7.09 -33.86 -17.21
C ILE A 150 5.61 -33.55 -17.35
N TRP A 151 4.79 -34.60 -17.32
CA TRP A 151 3.36 -34.48 -17.12
C TRP A 151 3.02 -34.78 -15.66
N ASP A 152 2.36 -33.84 -15.00
CA ASP A 152 1.83 -34.00 -13.65
C ASP A 152 0.31 -34.24 -13.74
N GLU A 153 -0.19 -35.31 -13.10
CA GLU A 153 -1.59 -35.71 -13.20
C GLU A 153 -2.57 -34.66 -12.67
N GLU A 154 -2.16 -33.85 -11.69
CA GLU A 154 -2.99 -32.81 -11.09
C GLU A 154 -2.80 -31.45 -11.77
N LYS A 155 -1.60 -31.18 -12.27
CA LYS A 155 -1.17 -29.84 -12.70
C LYS A 155 -0.94 -29.70 -14.21
N GLY A 156 -0.97 -30.80 -14.96
CA GLY A 156 -0.70 -30.82 -16.39
C GLY A 156 0.78 -30.70 -16.72
N ASP A 157 1.10 -29.96 -17.78
CA ASP A 157 2.49 -29.75 -18.22
C ASP A 157 3.30 -29.04 -17.14
N ALA A 158 4.47 -29.60 -16.82
CA ALA A 158 5.35 -29.11 -15.78
C ALA A 158 6.83 -29.35 -16.12
N ILE A 159 7.71 -28.70 -15.35
CA ILE A 159 9.13 -29.01 -15.32
C ILE A 159 9.48 -29.63 -13.98
N GLU A 160 10.38 -30.63 -14.00
CA GLU A 160 11.04 -31.17 -12.82
C GLU A 160 12.51 -30.77 -12.83
N LEU A 161 12.97 -30.19 -11.71
CA LEU A 161 14.35 -29.77 -11.53
C LEU A 161 15.11 -30.73 -10.61
N GLU A 162 16.34 -31.04 -11.04
CA GLU A 162 17.34 -31.75 -10.24
C GLU A 162 18.50 -30.80 -9.91
N TRP A 163 18.98 -30.84 -8.67
CA TRP A 163 19.97 -29.88 -8.16
C TRP A 163 21.35 -30.52 -8.07
N SER A 164 22.38 -29.84 -8.58
CA SER A 164 23.78 -30.29 -8.45
C SER A 164 24.30 -30.16 -7.01
N THR A 165 23.86 -29.09 -6.34
CA THR A 165 24.03 -28.82 -4.91
C THR A 165 22.72 -28.22 -4.41
N ASP A 166 22.24 -28.63 -3.23
CA ASP A 166 20.97 -28.12 -2.68
C ASP A 166 21.22 -27.43 -1.33
N VAL A 167 20.18 -26.75 -0.83
CA VAL A 167 20.06 -26.24 0.53
C VAL A 167 20.50 -27.32 1.53
N LYS A 168 21.37 -26.92 2.45
CA LYS A 168 21.94 -27.83 3.44
C LYS A 168 20.84 -28.55 4.24
N GLY A 169 20.90 -29.88 4.27
CA GLY A 169 19.94 -30.74 4.96
C GLY A 169 18.85 -31.32 4.07
N TYR A 170 18.76 -30.89 2.81
CA TYR A 170 17.95 -31.56 1.78
C TYR A 170 18.73 -32.73 1.19
N CYS A 171 18.01 -33.80 0.84
CA CYS A 171 18.58 -34.99 0.25
C CYS A 171 18.92 -34.78 -1.24
N PRO A 172 19.93 -35.43 -1.82
CA PRO A 172 20.26 -35.33 -3.24
C PRO A 172 19.11 -35.72 -4.19
N GLU A 173 18.16 -36.51 -3.70
CA GLU A 173 16.96 -36.94 -4.41
C GLU A 173 15.83 -35.89 -4.34
N HIS A 174 16.05 -34.73 -3.71
CA HIS A 174 15.07 -33.67 -3.73
C HIS A 174 14.84 -33.20 -5.17
N ARG A 175 13.57 -33.02 -5.53
CA ARG A 175 13.10 -32.57 -6.83
C ARG A 175 12.15 -31.41 -6.62
N THR A 176 12.30 -30.40 -7.46
CA THR A 176 11.36 -29.26 -7.48
C THR A 176 10.52 -29.38 -8.73
N ARG A 177 9.19 -29.25 -8.59
CA ARG A 177 8.26 -29.29 -9.72
C ARG A 177 7.48 -28.00 -9.82
N HIS A 178 7.42 -27.44 -11.04
CA HIS A 178 6.67 -26.24 -11.35
C HIS A 178 5.82 -26.49 -12.60
N SER A 179 4.50 -26.27 -12.51
CA SER A 179 3.67 -26.27 -13.72
C SER A 179 4.06 -25.13 -14.66
N ILE A 180 3.82 -25.32 -15.95
CA ILE A 180 3.91 -24.26 -16.95
C ILE A 180 2.95 -23.11 -16.59
N ASP A 181 1.78 -23.43 -16.03
CA ASP A 181 0.80 -22.46 -15.55
C ASP A 181 1.35 -21.56 -14.44
N TRP A 182 2.09 -22.12 -13.48
CA TRP A 182 2.76 -21.35 -12.43
C TRP A 182 3.90 -20.53 -12.99
N LEU A 183 4.73 -21.08 -13.88
CA LEU A 183 5.82 -20.32 -14.50
C LEU A 183 5.30 -19.12 -15.29
N ARG A 184 4.20 -19.29 -16.03
CA ARG A 184 3.50 -18.20 -16.71
C ARG A 184 3.10 -17.10 -15.72
N ARG A 185 2.53 -17.50 -14.58
CA ARG A 185 2.17 -16.59 -13.50
C ARG A 185 3.38 -15.95 -12.83
N ALA A 186 4.47 -16.67 -12.60
CA ALA A 186 5.69 -16.13 -12.00
C ALA A 186 6.25 -14.95 -12.80
N CYS A 187 6.03 -14.91 -14.12
CA CYS A 187 6.39 -13.77 -14.96
C CYS A 187 5.53 -12.51 -14.74
N SER A 188 4.27 -12.62 -14.27
CA SER A 188 3.33 -11.48 -14.21
C SER A 188 2.71 -11.22 -12.82
N THR A 189 2.50 -12.27 -12.03
CA THR A 189 1.57 -12.30 -10.89
C THR A 189 2.12 -11.57 -9.66
N GLU A 190 3.44 -11.60 -9.41
CA GLU A 190 4.04 -10.80 -8.32
C GLU A 190 3.88 -9.29 -8.57
N ILE A 191 3.90 -8.86 -9.84
CA ILE A 191 3.64 -7.46 -10.20
C ILE A 191 2.15 -7.12 -9.99
N GLU A 192 1.25 -8.04 -10.36
CA GLU A 192 -0.20 -7.87 -10.18
C GLU A 192 -0.61 -7.85 -8.69
N LEU A 193 0.01 -8.67 -7.83
CA LEU A 193 -0.34 -8.78 -6.41
C LEU A 193 0.21 -7.63 -5.55
N ARG A 194 1.38 -7.07 -5.88
CA ARG A 194 1.97 -5.92 -5.17
C ARG A 194 1.10 -4.66 -5.23
N GLY A 195 0.21 -4.57 -6.21
CA GLY A 195 -0.64 -3.40 -6.43
C GLY A 195 -1.87 -3.31 -5.54
N GLY A 196 -2.33 -4.41 -4.92
CA GLY A 196 -3.62 -4.49 -4.22
C GLY A 196 -4.82 -4.39 -5.17
N SER A 197 -4.81 -3.47 -6.13
CA SER A 197 -5.70 -3.41 -7.27
C SER A 197 -4.91 -3.70 -8.55
N ARG A 198 -5.45 -4.55 -9.43
CA ARG A 198 -5.21 -4.40 -10.86
C ARG A 198 -5.65 -2.98 -11.22
N HIS A 199 -4.72 -2.10 -11.53
CA HIS A 199 -5.06 -0.71 -11.87
C HIS A 199 -6.14 -0.64 -12.96
N ASP A 200 -6.15 -1.65 -13.85
CA ASP A 200 -7.02 -1.75 -15.01
C ASP A 200 -8.49 -2.05 -14.69
N ASP A 201 -8.81 -2.50 -13.47
CA ASP A 201 -10.21 -2.79 -13.08
C ASP A 201 -10.94 -1.54 -12.55
N ARG A 202 -10.20 -0.47 -12.21
CA ARG A 202 -10.77 0.75 -11.64
C ARG A 202 -11.53 1.54 -12.71
N VAL A 203 -12.77 1.90 -12.38
CA VAL A 203 -13.64 2.69 -13.25
C VAL A 203 -13.67 4.13 -12.75
N PHE A 204 -13.03 5.05 -13.47
CA PHE A 204 -13.18 6.49 -13.19
C PHE A 204 -14.62 6.93 -13.45
N TRP A 205 -15.15 7.75 -12.54
CA TRP A 205 -16.53 8.23 -12.63
C TRP A 205 -16.65 9.73 -12.36
N ASP A 206 -17.68 10.29 -12.98
CA ASP A 206 -18.28 11.60 -12.73
C ASP A 206 -19.69 11.37 -12.14
N HIS A 207 -20.47 12.43 -11.94
CA HIS A 207 -21.82 12.39 -11.37
C HIS A 207 -22.72 11.40 -12.12
N ASP A 208 -22.84 11.56 -13.44
CA ASP A 208 -23.80 10.79 -14.24
C ASP A 208 -23.45 9.30 -14.21
N LYS A 209 -22.16 8.98 -14.37
CA LYS A 209 -21.69 7.59 -14.40
C LYS A 209 -21.88 6.89 -13.06
N ILE A 210 -21.58 7.56 -11.93
CA ILE A 210 -21.80 6.93 -10.63
C ILE A 210 -23.30 6.87 -10.29
N ALA A 211 -24.08 7.89 -10.64
CA ALA A 211 -25.53 7.86 -10.41
C ALA A 211 -26.22 6.69 -11.14
N GLU A 212 -25.78 6.38 -12.36
CA GLU A 212 -26.29 5.24 -13.15
C GLU A 212 -25.80 3.89 -12.63
N ASN A 213 -24.51 3.78 -12.28
CA ASN A 213 -23.86 2.48 -12.08
C ASN A 213 -23.63 2.10 -10.61
N ASN A 214 -23.93 2.97 -9.65
CA ASN A 214 -23.68 2.70 -8.25
C ASN A 214 -24.59 1.59 -7.68
N LYS A 215 -24.08 0.86 -6.69
CA LYS A 215 -24.82 -0.23 -6.04
C LYS A 215 -25.52 0.23 -4.76
N TRP A 216 -26.76 -0.23 -4.65
CA TRP A 216 -27.63 -0.12 -3.49
C TRP A 216 -28.01 -1.54 -3.08
N LEU A 217 -27.49 -1.99 -1.95
CA LEU A 217 -27.64 -3.38 -1.50
C LEU A 217 -28.61 -3.45 -0.32
N ASP A 218 -29.35 -4.55 -0.21
CA ASP A 218 -30.11 -4.84 1.02
C ASP A 218 -29.18 -5.37 2.12
N TYR A 219 -29.39 -4.90 3.36
CA TYR A 219 -28.62 -5.35 4.53
C TYR A 219 -28.62 -6.88 4.68
N ASN A 220 -29.78 -7.55 4.58
CA ASN A 220 -29.84 -8.97 4.83
C ASN A 220 -29.07 -9.74 3.75
N SER A 221 -29.25 -9.39 2.47
CA SER A 221 -28.51 -9.99 1.37
C SER A 221 -27.00 -9.82 1.54
N TYR A 222 -26.53 -8.61 1.90
CA TYR A 222 -25.11 -8.34 2.18
C TYR A 222 -24.57 -9.22 3.31
N MET A 223 -25.35 -9.41 4.38
CA MET A 223 -24.94 -10.17 5.55
C MET A 223 -24.96 -11.69 5.31
N THR A 224 -25.92 -12.22 4.57
CA THR A 224 -26.15 -13.67 4.48
C THR A 224 -25.63 -14.33 3.21
N ASP A 225 -25.45 -13.60 2.11
CA ASP A 225 -25.03 -14.16 0.82
C ASP A 225 -23.59 -13.74 0.46
N ASP A 226 -22.74 -14.74 0.21
CA ASP A 226 -21.35 -14.52 -0.20
C ASP A 226 -21.27 -13.99 -1.65
N ALA A 227 -22.22 -14.32 -2.53
CA ALA A 227 -22.20 -13.80 -3.90
C ALA A 227 -22.52 -12.31 -3.92
N THR A 228 -23.52 -11.89 -3.14
CA THR A 228 -23.83 -10.47 -2.90
C THR A 228 -22.64 -9.74 -2.26
N LEU A 229 -21.98 -10.32 -1.25
CA LEU A 229 -20.78 -9.71 -0.68
C LEU A 229 -19.66 -9.59 -1.71
N PHE A 230 -19.44 -10.63 -2.53
CA PHE A 230 -18.41 -10.61 -3.57
C PHE A 230 -18.64 -9.50 -4.59
N ASP A 231 -19.88 -9.38 -5.08
CA ASP A 231 -20.29 -8.31 -5.98
C ASP A 231 -20.12 -6.92 -5.35
N ALA A 232 -20.43 -6.79 -4.05
CA ALA A 232 -20.23 -5.55 -3.28
C ALA A 232 -18.75 -5.15 -3.19
N LEU A 233 -17.86 -6.10 -2.82
CA LEU A 233 -16.43 -5.81 -2.68
C LEU A 233 -15.77 -5.58 -4.03
N THR A 234 -16.17 -6.31 -5.07
CA THR A 234 -15.73 -6.06 -6.44
C THR A 234 -16.15 -4.66 -6.89
N HIS A 235 -17.39 -4.25 -6.62
CA HIS A 235 -17.86 -2.90 -6.92
C HIS A 235 -17.10 -1.83 -6.14
N LEU A 236 -16.83 -2.03 -4.84
CA LEU A 236 -15.98 -1.13 -4.06
C LEU A 236 -14.57 -1.03 -4.63
N ASN A 237 -13.94 -2.12 -5.06
CA ASN A 237 -12.63 -2.06 -5.70
C ASN A 237 -12.67 -1.27 -7.03
N ARG A 238 -13.76 -1.41 -7.80
CA ARG A 238 -13.92 -0.76 -9.12
C ARG A 238 -14.32 0.71 -9.04
N TYR A 239 -15.30 1.06 -8.20
CA TYR A 239 -15.89 2.40 -8.10
C TYR A 239 -15.52 3.12 -6.81
N GLY A 240 -15.22 2.41 -5.72
CA GLY A 240 -14.85 3.02 -4.44
C GLY A 240 -16.02 3.58 -3.61
N LEU A 241 -17.26 3.37 -4.03
CA LEU A 241 -18.47 3.87 -3.36
C LEU A 241 -19.62 2.88 -3.54
N LEU A 242 -20.37 2.60 -2.48
CA LEU A 242 -21.69 1.93 -2.52
C LEU A 242 -22.56 2.30 -1.31
N PHE A 243 -23.82 1.90 -1.37
CA PHE A 243 -24.80 2.09 -0.30
C PHE A 243 -25.45 0.77 0.10
N ILE A 244 -25.79 0.65 1.37
CA ILE A 244 -26.52 -0.48 1.96
C ILE A 244 -27.77 0.07 2.64
N ASN A 245 -28.94 -0.43 2.26
CA ASN A 245 -30.25 -0.05 2.74
C ASN A 245 -30.77 -1.05 3.79
N ASN A 246 -31.81 -0.66 4.50
CA ASN A 246 -32.50 -1.50 5.50
C ASN A 246 -31.56 -1.99 6.61
N VAL A 247 -30.54 -1.21 6.94
CA VAL A 247 -29.63 -1.48 8.05
C VAL A 247 -30.40 -1.29 9.36
N PRO A 248 -30.35 -2.24 10.31
CA PRO A 248 -31.11 -2.13 11.56
C PRO A 248 -30.75 -0.89 12.38
N ASP A 249 -31.73 -0.25 13.03
CA ASP A 249 -31.57 0.88 13.95
C ASP A 249 -30.85 0.45 15.24
N SER A 250 -29.54 0.23 15.12
CA SER A 250 -28.65 -0.18 16.21
C SER A 250 -27.25 0.36 15.97
N GLU A 251 -26.60 0.79 17.05
CA GLU A 251 -25.19 1.22 17.02
C GLU A 251 -24.24 0.08 16.62
N GLU A 252 -24.62 -1.17 16.88
CA GLU A 252 -23.82 -2.35 16.55
C GLU A 252 -23.93 -2.77 15.08
N SER A 253 -24.88 -2.19 14.33
CA SER A 253 -25.08 -2.53 12.92
C SER A 253 -23.86 -2.22 12.08
N VAL A 254 -23.18 -1.09 12.34
CA VAL A 254 -21.96 -0.72 11.60
C VAL A 254 -20.80 -1.66 11.91
N VAL A 255 -20.72 -2.18 13.15
CA VAL A 255 -19.73 -3.20 13.55
C VAL A 255 -20.00 -4.49 12.81
N SER A 256 -21.27 -4.90 12.70
CA SER A 256 -21.68 -6.11 11.99
C SER A 256 -21.37 -6.02 10.50
N LEU A 257 -21.68 -4.89 9.86
CA LEU A 257 -21.37 -4.61 8.45
C LEU A 257 -19.86 -4.70 8.18
N ALA A 258 -19.04 -4.00 8.97
CA ALA A 258 -17.59 -4.04 8.79
C ALA A 258 -17.00 -5.43 9.10
N SER A 259 -17.52 -6.11 10.12
CA SER A 259 -17.09 -7.47 10.52
C SER A 259 -17.39 -8.53 9.45
N ARG A 260 -18.38 -8.28 8.58
CA ARG A 260 -18.68 -9.16 7.44
C ARG A 260 -17.54 -9.21 6.42
N ILE A 261 -16.77 -8.11 6.30
CA ILE A 261 -15.53 -8.07 5.51
C ILE A 261 -14.38 -8.70 6.30
N GLY A 262 -14.16 -8.23 7.53
CA GLY A 262 -13.12 -8.74 8.42
C GLY A 262 -12.90 -7.85 9.64
N THR A 263 -11.71 -7.84 10.21
CA THR A 263 -11.43 -7.06 11.42
C THR A 263 -11.54 -5.55 11.17
N LEU A 264 -12.27 -4.86 12.05
CA LEU A 264 -12.30 -3.40 12.08
C LEU A 264 -10.93 -2.84 12.44
N LYS A 265 -10.66 -1.62 11.97
CA LYS A 265 -9.51 -0.82 12.39
C LYS A 265 -9.90 0.04 13.59
N ASP A 266 -9.45 -0.36 14.77
CA ASP A 266 -9.54 0.49 15.96
C ASP A 266 -8.62 1.70 15.80
N THR A 267 -9.11 2.87 16.24
CA THR A 267 -8.35 4.12 16.22
C THR A 267 -8.42 4.78 17.59
N PHE A 268 -7.82 5.96 17.73
CA PHE A 268 -7.97 6.75 18.96
C PHE A 268 -9.39 7.30 19.17
N TYR A 269 -10.26 7.22 18.16
CA TYR A 269 -11.70 7.45 18.32
C TYR A 269 -12.44 6.20 18.86
N GLY A 270 -11.75 5.07 18.99
CA GLY A 270 -12.32 3.77 19.39
C GLY A 270 -12.55 2.84 18.19
N ARG A 271 -13.31 1.78 18.45
CA ARG A 271 -13.75 0.79 17.45
C ARG A 271 -14.80 1.37 16.49
N THR A 272 -15.65 2.24 17.01
CA THR A 272 -16.63 3.05 16.28
C THR A 272 -16.69 4.45 16.89
N TRP A 273 -17.30 5.40 16.19
CA TRP A 273 -17.45 6.77 16.67
C TRP A 273 -18.77 7.39 16.22
N ASP A 274 -19.20 8.44 16.93
CA ASP A 274 -20.47 9.13 16.69
C ASP A 274 -20.24 10.46 15.99
N VAL A 275 -20.83 10.61 14.80
CA VAL A 275 -20.95 11.89 14.10
C VAL A 275 -22.26 12.53 14.51
N ARG A 276 -22.20 13.28 15.61
CA ARG A 276 -23.30 14.12 16.13
C ARG A 276 -22.77 15.52 16.41
N SER A 277 -23.62 16.54 16.26
CA SER A 277 -23.25 17.89 16.66
C SER A 277 -23.09 17.96 18.18
N LYS A 278 -21.94 18.47 18.66
CA LYS A 278 -21.66 18.63 20.10
C LYS A 278 -21.15 20.04 20.40
N PRO A 279 -21.55 20.65 21.54
CA PRO A 279 -20.91 21.87 22.01
C PRO A 279 -19.42 21.65 22.27
N LYS A 280 -18.55 22.57 21.80
CA LYS A 280 -17.08 22.49 21.91
C LYS A 280 -16.46 21.22 21.31
N ALA A 281 -16.86 20.91 20.08
CA ALA A 281 -16.34 19.79 19.30
C ALA A 281 -14.81 19.82 19.13
N GLU A 282 -14.19 18.68 19.41
CA GLU A 282 -12.78 18.39 19.20
C GLU A 282 -12.42 18.05 17.74
N ASN A 283 -13.43 17.81 16.89
CA ASN A 283 -13.27 17.56 15.46
C ASN A 283 -14.39 18.29 14.70
N ILE A 284 -14.06 18.90 13.56
CA ILE A 284 -15.02 19.58 12.68
C ILE A 284 -16.17 18.67 12.21
N ALA A 285 -15.95 17.35 12.18
CA ALA A 285 -17.00 16.37 11.93
C ALA A 285 -18.16 16.46 12.94
N TYR A 286 -17.91 16.96 14.15
CA TYR A 286 -18.90 17.10 15.24
C TYR A 286 -19.47 18.52 15.35
N THR A 287 -19.26 19.38 14.35
CA THR A 287 -19.93 20.69 14.24
C THR A 287 -21.08 20.61 13.22
N PRO A 288 -21.97 21.62 13.13
CA PRO A 288 -22.97 21.70 12.07
C PRO A 288 -22.44 22.33 10.76
N ASP A 289 -21.21 22.85 10.77
CA ASP A 289 -20.67 23.70 9.69
C ASP A 289 -20.42 22.92 8.40
N TYR A 290 -20.20 23.60 7.28
CA TYR A 290 -19.77 22.93 6.06
C TYR A 290 -18.43 22.21 6.28
N LEU A 291 -18.34 20.95 5.84
CA LEU A 291 -17.10 20.19 5.83
C LEU A 291 -16.78 19.82 4.39
N GLY A 292 -15.73 20.43 3.84
CA GLY A 292 -15.32 20.25 2.45
C GLY A 292 -14.75 18.86 2.16
N LEU A 293 -14.50 18.59 0.88
CA LEU A 293 -13.94 17.30 0.42
C LEU A 293 -12.65 16.96 1.16
N HIS A 294 -12.66 15.82 1.83
CA HIS A 294 -11.55 15.35 2.64
C HIS A 294 -11.49 13.82 2.70
N MET A 295 -10.33 13.33 3.13
CA MET A 295 -10.09 11.95 3.54
C MET A 295 -9.73 11.93 5.01
N ASP A 296 -10.18 10.88 5.70
CA ASP A 296 -10.03 10.76 7.14
C ASP A 296 -8.66 10.19 7.53
N LEU A 297 -8.17 10.66 8.69
CA LEU A 297 -6.99 10.15 9.39
C LEU A 297 -5.67 10.21 8.60
N LEU A 298 -5.49 11.17 7.68
CA LEU A 298 -4.25 11.33 6.91
C LEU A 298 -3.00 11.63 7.76
N TYR A 299 -3.20 12.05 9.01
CA TYR A 299 -2.16 12.25 10.03
C TYR A 299 -1.69 10.96 10.71
N THR A 300 -2.31 9.81 10.44
CA THR A 300 -1.82 8.49 10.88
C THR A 300 -0.83 7.93 9.85
N ALA A 301 0.03 6.98 10.22
CA ALA A 301 0.93 6.34 9.26
C ALA A 301 0.17 5.52 8.21
N ASN A 302 -0.84 4.76 8.67
CA ASN A 302 -1.69 3.90 7.86
C ASN A 302 -3.15 4.38 7.94
N PRO A 303 -3.56 5.36 7.10
CA PRO A 303 -4.95 5.78 7.01
C PRO A 303 -5.85 4.60 6.64
N PRO A 304 -7.09 4.55 7.15
CA PRO A 304 -8.02 3.46 6.88
C PRO A 304 -8.35 3.40 5.39
N HIS A 305 -8.61 2.19 4.89
CA HIS A 305 -8.97 1.98 3.50
C HIS A 305 -10.46 2.20 3.27
N LEU A 306 -11.33 1.47 3.98
CA LEU A 306 -12.76 1.70 3.90
C LEU A 306 -13.25 2.50 5.10
N GLN A 307 -14.20 3.38 4.82
CA GLN A 307 -15.00 4.07 5.83
C GLN A 307 -16.47 3.72 5.65
N PHE A 308 -17.11 3.41 6.77
CA PHE A 308 -18.53 3.16 6.88
C PHE A 308 -19.17 4.33 7.61
N LEU A 309 -20.30 4.83 7.13
CA LEU A 309 -21.14 5.79 7.85
C LEU A 309 -22.59 5.32 7.81
N HIS A 310 -23.05 4.75 8.92
CA HIS A 310 -24.42 4.29 9.11
C HIS A 310 -25.28 5.42 9.69
N SER A 311 -26.36 5.76 9.02
CA SER A 311 -27.30 6.81 9.41
C SER A 311 -28.36 6.26 10.36
N LEU A 312 -28.21 6.61 11.64
CA LEU A 312 -29.18 6.30 12.68
C LEU A 312 -30.26 7.38 12.74
N ARG A 313 -29.89 8.66 12.59
CA ARG A 313 -30.85 9.77 12.58
C ARG A 313 -30.54 10.76 11.46
N SER A 314 -31.57 11.17 10.71
CA SER A 314 -31.45 12.10 9.58
C SER A 314 -32.63 13.08 9.52
N ARG A 315 -32.90 13.76 10.64
CA ARG A 315 -34.10 14.59 10.85
C ARG A 315 -33.83 16.09 10.78
N THR A 316 -32.60 16.49 10.45
CA THR A 316 -32.24 17.91 10.24
C THR A 316 -32.52 18.35 8.80
N PRO A 317 -32.83 19.64 8.55
CA PRO A 317 -32.71 20.21 7.21
C PRO A 317 -31.24 20.41 6.84
N GLY A 318 -30.88 20.10 5.60
CA GLY A 318 -29.49 20.12 5.13
C GLY A 318 -28.67 18.91 5.60
N GLY A 319 -27.34 19.00 5.40
CA GLY A 319 -26.40 17.97 5.85
C GLY A 319 -26.25 16.80 4.86
N GLU A 320 -26.65 17.03 3.62
CA GLU A 320 -26.43 16.16 2.47
C GLU A 320 -24.94 15.83 2.36
N SER A 321 -24.66 14.54 2.15
CA SER A 321 -23.32 14.06 1.88
C SER A 321 -23.01 14.26 0.40
N PHE A 322 -21.75 14.54 0.07
CA PHE A 322 -21.33 14.51 -1.32
C PHE A 322 -19.93 13.91 -1.48
N PHE A 323 -19.73 13.27 -2.62
CA PHE A 323 -18.58 12.43 -2.92
C PHE A 323 -17.93 12.83 -4.24
N SER A 324 -16.62 12.64 -4.37
CA SER A 324 -15.86 12.93 -5.59
C SER A 324 -14.78 11.87 -5.83
N ASP A 325 -14.66 11.39 -7.07
CA ASP A 325 -13.60 10.45 -7.47
C ASP A 325 -12.27 11.20 -7.63
N ALA A 326 -11.43 11.12 -6.60
CA ALA A 326 -10.19 11.85 -6.58
C ALA A 326 -9.18 11.34 -7.63
N PHE A 327 -9.31 10.07 -8.09
CA PHE A 327 -8.50 9.54 -9.17
C PHE A 327 -8.94 10.10 -10.52
N ALA A 328 -10.25 10.17 -10.78
CA ALA A 328 -10.77 10.77 -12.01
C ALA A 328 -10.32 12.23 -12.12
N ALA A 329 -10.47 13.01 -11.04
CA ALA A 329 -10.00 14.40 -10.98
C ALA A 329 -8.48 14.52 -11.15
N ALA A 330 -7.69 13.59 -10.61
CA ALA A 330 -6.23 13.62 -10.74
C ALA A 330 -5.79 13.30 -12.18
N HIS A 331 -6.49 12.39 -12.86
CA HIS A 331 -6.27 12.12 -14.28
C HIS A 331 -6.69 13.29 -15.17
N GLN A 332 -7.81 13.96 -14.85
CA GLN A 332 -8.19 15.22 -15.50
C GLN A 332 -7.12 16.30 -15.30
N LEU A 333 -6.59 16.45 -14.09
CA LEU A 333 -5.51 17.38 -13.78
C LEU A 333 -4.24 17.07 -14.58
N ARG A 334 -3.84 15.80 -14.67
CA ARG A 334 -2.68 15.37 -15.47
C ARG A 334 -2.84 15.75 -16.94
N ARG A 335 -4.04 15.57 -17.51
CA ARG A 335 -4.36 15.98 -18.88
C ARG A 335 -4.35 17.50 -19.07
N GLN A 336 -4.76 18.26 -18.06
CA GLN A 336 -4.77 19.73 -18.11
C GLN A 336 -3.37 20.32 -17.92
N SER A 337 -2.58 19.76 -17.01
CA SER A 337 -1.22 20.18 -16.73
C SER A 337 -0.45 19.08 -16.02
N GLU A 338 0.48 18.46 -16.75
CA GLU A 338 1.43 17.50 -16.18
C GLU A 338 2.30 18.15 -15.08
N GLY A 339 2.59 19.45 -15.20
CA GLY A 339 3.33 20.19 -14.18
C GLY A 339 2.57 20.31 -12.85
N TYR A 340 1.25 20.52 -12.89
CA TYR A 340 0.42 20.52 -11.68
C TYR A 340 0.35 19.13 -11.06
N PHE A 341 0.14 18.11 -11.88
CA PHE A 341 0.14 16.72 -11.42
C PHE A 341 1.47 16.35 -10.74
N ARG A 342 2.61 16.64 -11.37
CA ARG A 342 3.96 16.41 -10.79
C ARG A 342 4.16 17.17 -9.49
N THR A 343 3.67 18.40 -9.39
CA THR A 343 3.73 19.20 -8.15
C THR A 343 2.99 18.48 -7.03
N LEU A 344 1.78 17.97 -7.28
CA LEU A 344 0.99 17.26 -6.27
C LEU A 344 1.55 15.87 -5.91
N CYS A 345 2.34 15.25 -6.81
CA CYS A 345 3.05 13.99 -6.53
C CYS A 345 4.28 14.16 -5.64
N THR A 346 4.86 15.36 -5.56
CA THR A 346 6.18 15.58 -4.96
C THR A 346 6.17 16.55 -3.78
N PHE A 347 5.20 17.45 -3.70
CA PHE A 347 5.14 18.44 -2.65
C PHE A 347 4.76 17.79 -1.30
N PRO A 348 5.54 17.99 -0.22
CA PRO A 348 5.30 17.34 1.07
C PRO A 348 4.19 18.06 1.85
N VAL A 349 2.98 17.51 1.87
CA VAL A 349 1.87 18.03 2.68
C VAL A 349 1.87 17.33 4.03
N THR A 350 1.87 18.14 5.09
CA THR A 350 1.83 17.64 6.46
C THR A 350 0.40 17.70 6.98
N TYR A 351 -0.03 16.63 7.63
CA TYR A 351 -1.32 16.51 8.32
C TYR A 351 -1.08 16.29 9.81
N HIS A 352 -1.96 16.82 10.65
CA HIS A 352 -1.84 16.61 12.09
C HIS A 352 -3.18 16.48 12.82
N TYR A 353 -3.11 15.89 14.00
CA TYR A 353 -4.16 15.93 15.03
C TYR A 353 -3.44 16.17 16.36
N HIS A 354 -3.69 17.30 17.01
CA HIS A 354 -2.96 17.71 18.21
C HIS A 354 -3.94 18.12 19.32
N HIS A 355 -4.17 17.20 20.24
CA HIS A 355 -5.06 17.33 21.40
C HIS A 355 -4.32 16.91 22.68
N PRO A 356 -4.83 17.23 23.88
CA PRO A 356 -4.11 17.04 25.15
C PRO A 356 -3.48 15.65 25.34
N ASP A 357 -4.19 14.58 24.97
CA ASP A 357 -3.75 13.20 25.18
C ASP A 357 -3.29 12.49 23.89
N GLN A 358 -3.35 13.18 22.75
CA GLN A 358 -3.19 12.56 21.42
C GLN A 358 -2.49 13.51 20.45
N HIS A 359 -1.37 13.06 19.88
CA HIS A 359 -0.59 13.83 18.93
C HIS A 359 -0.18 12.95 17.75
N TYR A 360 -0.84 13.17 16.61
CA TYR A 360 -0.56 12.51 15.35
C TYR A 360 -0.03 13.51 14.34
N HIS A 361 0.92 13.06 13.53
CA HIS A 361 1.59 13.90 12.56
C HIS A 361 2.15 13.03 11.44
N MET A 362 1.82 13.36 10.20
CA MET A 362 2.33 12.62 9.04
C MET A 362 2.47 13.52 7.81
N THR A 363 3.57 13.36 7.08
CA THR A 363 3.86 14.10 5.85
C THR A 363 3.81 13.15 4.66
N ARG A 364 3.06 13.53 3.62
CA ARG A 364 2.85 12.74 2.41
C ARG A 364 2.47 13.65 1.23
N PRO A 365 2.77 13.28 -0.03
CA PRO A 365 2.27 14.03 -1.18
C PRO A 365 0.76 13.87 -1.33
N VAL A 366 0.12 14.77 -2.09
CA VAL A 366 -1.33 14.68 -2.37
C VAL A 366 -1.65 13.48 -3.25
N ILE A 367 -0.81 13.19 -4.24
CA ILE A 367 -0.97 12.06 -5.15
C ILE A 367 0.19 11.10 -4.90
N GLU A 368 -0.11 9.87 -4.51
CA GLU A 368 0.88 8.79 -4.48
C GLU A 368 0.65 7.88 -5.69
N THR A 369 1.73 7.45 -6.31
CA THR A 369 1.73 6.51 -7.43
C THR A 369 2.36 5.18 -7.02
N PHE A 370 2.15 4.12 -7.79
CA PHE A 370 2.84 2.87 -7.55
C PHE A 370 4.35 3.01 -7.79
N PRO A 371 5.20 2.40 -6.96
CA PRO A 371 6.64 2.36 -7.23
C PRO A 371 6.90 1.66 -8.57
N SER A 372 7.74 2.26 -9.42
CA SER A 372 8.25 1.60 -10.63
C SER A 372 9.76 1.63 -10.64
N LEU A 373 10.35 0.49 -11.03
CA LEU A 373 11.78 0.36 -11.28
C LEU A 373 12.18 0.85 -12.68
N ARG A 374 11.20 1.10 -13.56
CA ARG A 374 11.43 1.42 -14.98
C ARG A 374 11.01 2.83 -15.39
N TYR A 375 10.17 3.49 -14.60
CA TYR A 375 9.56 4.78 -14.94
C TYR A 375 9.73 5.78 -13.80
N GLU A 376 9.78 7.08 -14.11
CA GLU A 376 9.68 8.11 -13.06
C GLU A 376 8.35 7.95 -12.31
N ALA A 377 8.32 8.27 -11.01
CA ALA A 377 7.12 8.09 -10.18
C ALA A 377 5.87 8.76 -10.76
N THR A 378 6.01 9.81 -11.58
CA THR A 378 4.90 10.53 -12.24
C THR A 378 4.25 9.77 -13.40
N ASP A 379 4.90 8.74 -13.95
CA ASP A 379 4.37 7.94 -15.06
C ASP A 379 3.60 6.71 -14.61
N CYS A 380 3.64 6.43 -13.31
CA CYS A 380 3.00 5.27 -12.72
C CYS A 380 1.52 5.52 -12.43
N ALA A 381 0.76 4.44 -12.44
CA ALA A 381 -0.61 4.38 -11.95
C ALA A 381 -0.76 5.03 -10.56
N ILE A 382 -1.85 5.77 -10.34
CA ILE A 382 -2.15 6.38 -9.03
C ILE A 382 -2.48 5.25 -8.05
N SER A 383 -1.75 5.20 -6.93
CA SER A 383 -1.97 4.21 -5.88
C SER A 383 -3.01 4.69 -4.88
N ARG A 384 -2.94 5.97 -4.46
CA ARG A 384 -3.84 6.60 -3.49
C ARG A 384 -3.78 8.13 -3.54
N ILE A 385 -4.82 8.78 -3.03
CA ILE A 385 -4.88 10.24 -2.81
C ILE A 385 -4.77 10.55 -1.32
N ASN A 386 -4.23 11.73 -1.02
CA ASN A 386 -4.14 12.32 0.30
C ASN A 386 -4.59 13.77 0.19
N TRP A 387 -5.89 14.00 0.36
CA TRP A 387 -6.46 15.34 0.30
C TRP A 387 -7.36 15.54 1.51
N SER A 388 -6.92 16.37 2.46
CA SER A 388 -7.69 16.67 3.67
C SER A 388 -7.36 18.08 4.18
N PRO A 389 -7.74 19.15 3.43
CA PRO A 389 -7.42 20.52 3.79
C PRO A 389 -7.79 20.92 5.24
N PRO A 390 -8.93 20.48 5.82
CA PRO A 390 -9.27 20.81 7.21
C PRO A 390 -8.29 20.27 8.27
N PHE A 391 -7.48 19.25 7.93
CA PHE A 391 -6.57 18.56 8.85
C PHE A 391 -5.09 18.80 8.50
N GLN A 392 -4.82 19.77 7.63
CA GLN A 392 -3.48 20.13 7.22
C GLN A 392 -2.73 20.87 8.34
N ALA A 393 -1.51 20.43 8.63
CA ALA A 393 -0.64 21.07 9.60
C ALA A 393 0.05 22.32 9.00
N PRO A 394 0.53 23.24 9.85
CA PRO A 394 1.42 24.32 9.40
C PRO A 394 2.65 23.78 8.67
N PHE A 395 3.03 24.46 7.58
CA PHE A 395 4.28 24.15 6.89
C PHE A 395 5.51 24.63 7.67
N GLU A 396 6.59 23.88 7.56
CA GLU A 396 7.88 24.31 8.10
C GLU A 396 8.36 25.62 7.44
N ALA A 397 9.09 26.45 8.19
CA ALA A 397 9.61 27.71 7.69
C ALA A 397 10.41 27.52 6.39
N ARG A 398 11.24 26.48 6.25
CA ARG A 398 11.98 26.20 5.00
C ARG A 398 11.11 26.08 3.74
N ILE A 399 9.84 25.69 3.88
CA ILE A 399 8.87 25.64 2.77
C ILE A 399 8.30 27.03 2.48
N GLY A 400 8.08 27.84 3.51
CA GLY A 400 7.36 29.13 3.43
C GLY A 400 8.20 30.41 3.49
N SER A 401 9.46 30.38 3.95
CA SER A 401 10.29 31.56 4.25
C SER A 401 11.51 31.73 3.35
N GLU A 402 11.92 30.71 2.60
CA GLU A 402 13.00 30.83 1.62
C GLU A 402 12.48 31.33 0.27
N HIS A 403 13.35 31.78 -0.65
CA HIS A 403 13.01 32.15 -2.04
C HIS A 403 12.43 30.99 -2.89
N SER A 404 12.03 29.88 -2.26
CA SER A 404 11.41 28.74 -2.91
C SER A 404 10.03 29.12 -3.46
N LYS A 405 9.83 28.87 -4.75
CA LYS A 405 8.51 28.98 -5.40
C LYS A 405 7.64 27.74 -5.16
N SER A 406 8.14 26.71 -4.46
CA SER A 406 7.46 25.41 -4.33
C SER A 406 6.08 25.52 -3.68
N LEU A 407 5.95 26.29 -2.60
CA LEU A 407 4.65 26.50 -1.93
C LEU A 407 3.65 27.22 -2.84
N ARG A 408 4.10 28.22 -3.61
CA ARG A 408 3.23 28.93 -4.57
C ARG A 408 2.81 28.03 -5.74
N SER A 409 3.71 27.19 -6.23
CA SER A 409 3.39 26.16 -7.23
C SER A 409 2.39 25.15 -6.69
N PHE A 410 2.57 24.69 -5.45
CA PHE A 410 1.65 23.80 -4.76
C PHE A 410 0.27 24.43 -4.58
N ILE A 411 0.18 25.68 -4.14
CA ILE A 411 -1.10 26.40 -4.01
C ILE A 411 -1.80 26.47 -5.37
N THR A 412 -1.08 26.82 -6.44
CA THR A 412 -1.66 26.89 -7.79
C THR A 412 -2.17 25.53 -8.26
N ALA A 413 -1.37 24.47 -8.08
CA ALA A 413 -1.76 23.11 -8.44
C ALA A 413 -2.94 22.60 -7.60
N SER A 414 -2.96 22.93 -6.31
CA SER A 414 -4.05 22.58 -5.38
C SER A 414 -5.35 23.30 -5.75
N HIS A 415 -5.31 24.56 -6.17
CA HIS A 415 -6.49 25.26 -6.69
C HIS A 415 -7.05 24.59 -7.94
N ALA A 416 -6.18 24.20 -8.88
CA ALA A 416 -6.61 23.50 -10.09
C ALA A 416 -7.24 22.15 -9.76
N TYR A 417 -6.67 21.41 -8.81
CA TYR A 417 -7.20 20.12 -8.38
C TYR A 417 -8.51 20.24 -7.61
N GLU A 418 -8.60 21.15 -6.64
CA GLU A 418 -9.83 21.42 -5.88
C GLU A 418 -10.98 21.82 -6.81
N LYS A 419 -10.71 22.66 -7.81
CA LYS A 419 -11.71 23.04 -8.81
C LYS A 419 -12.26 21.85 -9.59
N LEU A 420 -11.43 20.83 -9.86
CA LEU A 420 -11.88 19.60 -10.50
C LEU A 420 -12.68 18.74 -9.53
N LEU A 421 -12.19 18.57 -8.31
CA LEU A 421 -12.86 17.80 -7.26
C LEU A 421 -14.27 18.32 -6.95
N SER A 422 -14.42 19.64 -6.85
CA SER A 422 -15.65 20.33 -6.48
C SER A 422 -16.52 20.74 -7.67
N LYS A 423 -16.15 20.34 -8.90
CA LYS A 423 -16.96 20.61 -10.10
C LYS A 423 -18.28 19.85 -9.97
N GLU A 424 -19.41 20.50 -10.24
CA GLU A 424 -20.75 19.90 -10.15
C GLU A 424 -20.85 18.55 -10.89
N GLU A 425 -20.28 18.50 -12.10
CA GLU A 425 -20.19 17.30 -12.92
C GLU A 425 -19.42 16.15 -12.24
N ASN A 426 -18.51 16.42 -11.32
CA ASN A 426 -17.70 15.42 -10.62
C ASN A 426 -18.21 15.10 -9.20
N LEU A 427 -19.31 15.73 -8.76
CA LEU A 427 -19.87 15.56 -7.43
C LEU A 427 -21.10 14.65 -7.46
N PHE A 428 -21.10 13.60 -6.65
CA PHE A 428 -22.30 12.83 -6.35
C PHE A 428 -22.84 13.24 -4.99
N GLU A 429 -23.95 13.98 -4.98
CA GLU A 429 -24.60 14.46 -3.76
C GLU A 429 -25.80 13.58 -3.40
N TYR A 430 -25.86 13.13 -2.15
CA TYR A 430 -26.90 12.25 -1.64
C TYR A 430 -27.18 12.47 -0.16
N ARG A 431 -28.47 12.47 0.22
CA ARG A 431 -28.90 12.52 1.61
C ARG A 431 -29.14 11.13 2.14
N LEU A 432 -28.29 10.68 3.06
CA LEU A 432 -28.49 9.43 3.79
C LEU A 432 -29.74 9.48 4.68
N ASN A 433 -30.66 8.55 4.45
CA ASN A 433 -31.86 8.34 5.26
C ASN A 433 -31.55 7.46 6.47
N GLU A 434 -32.49 7.37 7.43
CA GLU A 434 -32.35 6.45 8.56
C GLU A 434 -32.38 4.99 8.07
N GLY A 435 -31.45 4.16 8.53
CA GLY A 435 -31.31 2.77 8.08
C GLY A 435 -30.49 2.59 6.80
N GLU A 436 -29.80 3.64 6.34
CA GLU A 436 -28.85 3.55 5.23
C GLU A 436 -27.40 3.66 5.74
N CYS A 437 -26.50 2.92 5.11
CA CYS A 437 -25.06 3.01 5.35
C CYS A 437 -24.33 3.22 4.03
N VAL A 438 -23.50 4.27 3.95
CA VAL A 438 -22.54 4.41 2.85
C VAL A 438 -21.24 3.70 3.21
N VAL A 439 -20.62 3.09 2.21
CA VAL A 439 -19.28 2.50 2.31
C VAL A 439 -18.44 3.05 1.18
N PHE A 440 -17.25 3.56 1.48
CA PHE A 440 -16.37 4.13 0.47
C PHE A 440 -14.89 3.90 0.75
N ASP A 441 -14.10 3.90 -0.32
CA ASP A 441 -12.63 3.83 -0.28
C ASP A 441 -12.06 5.22 0.09
N ASN A 442 -11.71 5.40 1.35
CA ASN A 442 -11.10 6.61 1.91
C ASN A 442 -9.68 6.90 1.36
N ARG A 443 -9.13 6.05 0.49
CA ARG A 443 -7.86 6.29 -0.22
C ARG A 443 -8.08 6.70 -1.69
N ARG A 444 -9.34 6.81 -2.13
CA ARG A 444 -9.74 7.21 -3.47
C ARG A 444 -10.90 8.22 -3.47
N VAL A 445 -12.00 7.92 -2.81
CA VAL A 445 -13.23 8.71 -2.85
C VAL A 445 -13.19 9.73 -1.72
N LEU A 446 -13.20 11.00 -2.12
CA LEU A 446 -13.34 12.11 -1.19
C LEU A 446 -14.79 12.21 -0.76
N HIS A 447 -15.00 12.56 0.50
CA HIS A 447 -16.34 12.77 1.05
C HIS A 447 -16.42 14.11 1.77
N ALA A 448 -17.64 14.61 1.89
CA ALA A 448 -17.94 15.92 2.45
C ALA A 448 -19.39 15.96 2.90
N ARG A 449 -19.78 17.08 3.53
CA ARG A 449 -21.18 17.36 3.82
C ARG A 449 -21.52 18.84 3.73
N ARG A 450 -22.76 19.13 3.33
CA ARG A 450 -23.35 20.46 3.46
C ARG A 450 -23.49 20.85 4.94
N ALA A 451 -23.59 22.15 5.19
CA ALA A 451 -23.95 22.65 6.52
C ALA A 451 -25.41 22.26 6.84
N PHE A 452 -25.73 22.12 8.12
CA PHE A 452 -27.09 21.80 8.56
C PHE A 452 -27.47 22.58 9.82
N ASP A 453 -28.77 22.63 10.12
CA ASP A 453 -29.26 23.29 11.33
C ASP A 453 -29.47 22.26 12.46
N ALA A 454 -28.50 22.18 13.37
CA ALA A 454 -28.55 21.27 14.52
C ALA A 454 -29.67 21.61 15.53
N THR A 455 -30.31 22.77 15.42
CA THR A 455 -31.44 23.15 16.31
C THR A 455 -32.78 22.62 15.81
N LYS A 456 -32.86 22.23 14.54
CA LYS A 456 -34.11 21.85 13.85
C LYS A 456 -34.32 20.34 13.70
N GLY A 457 -33.47 19.53 14.31
CA GLY A 457 -33.62 18.07 14.29
C GLY A 457 -32.37 17.36 14.76
N GLU A 458 -32.45 16.03 14.82
CA GLU A 458 -31.33 15.18 15.17
C GLU A 458 -30.65 14.62 13.90
N ARG A 459 -29.33 14.70 13.86
CA ARG A 459 -28.48 14.04 12.86
C ARG A 459 -27.45 13.20 13.59
N TRP A 460 -27.43 11.90 13.30
CA TRP A 460 -26.53 10.95 13.93
C TRP A 460 -26.09 9.90 12.93
N LEU A 461 -24.79 9.93 12.59
CA LEU A 461 -24.14 8.83 11.89
C LEU A 461 -23.21 8.08 12.84
N LYS A 462 -23.12 6.76 12.70
CA LYS A 462 -22.12 5.92 13.38
C LYS A 462 -21.06 5.49 12.37
N GLY A 463 -19.80 5.71 12.71
CA GLY A 463 -18.66 5.40 11.84
C GLY A 463 -17.90 4.14 12.23
N ALA A 464 -17.34 3.43 11.24
CA ALA A 464 -16.36 2.36 11.42
C ALA A 464 -15.33 2.36 10.27
N TYR A 465 -14.15 1.80 10.52
CA TYR A 465 -13.07 1.68 9.53
C TYR A 465 -12.67 0.23 9.29
N VAL A 466 -12.22 -0.08 8.07
CA VAL A 466 -11.57 -1.35 7.72
C VAL A 466 -10.26 -1.04 6.97
N ASP A 467 -9.21 -1.78 7.30
CA ASP A 467 -7.89 -1.62 6.69
C ASP A 467 -7.77 -2.29 5.31
N ASN A 468 -6.80 -1.80 4.53
CA ASN A 468 -6.52 -2.22 3.16
C ASN A 468 -6.34 -3.75 3.04
N ASP A 469 -5.52 -4.32 3.92
CA ASP A 469 -5.15 -5.73 3.84
C ASP A 469 -6.32 -6.64 4.20
N VAL A 470 -7.21 -6.17 5.09
CA VAL A 470 -8.43 -6.89 5.48
C VAL A 470 -9.40 -6.95 4.30
N PHE A 471 -9.65 -5.81 3.64
CA PHE A 471 -10.51 -5.74 2.47
C PHE A 471 -10.00 -6.64 1.35
N PHE A 472 -8.73 -6.49 0.95
CA PHE A 472 -8.18 -7.26 -0.15
C PHE A 472 -8.00 -8.75 0.18
N SER A 473 -7.78 -9.10 1.44
CA SER A 473 -7.82 -10.50 1.88
C SER A 473 -9.19 -11.12 1.62
N LYS A 474 -10.26 -10.47 2.07
CA LYS A 474 -11.63 -10.96 1.86
C LYS A 474 -12.00 -11.00 0.38
N LEU A 475 -11.67 -9.96 -0.38
CA LEU A 475 -11.93 -9.90 -1.83
C LEU A 475 -11.27 -11.08 -2.54
N ARG A 476 -9.97 -11.34 -2.33
CA ARG A 476 -9.26 -12.46 -2.97
C ARG A 476 -9.87 -13.83 -2.64
N VAL A 477 -10.30 -14.03 -1.39
CA VAL A 477 -10.99 -15.28 -0.99
C VAL A 477 -12.32 -15.45 -1.73
N LEU A 478 -13.06 -14.37 -1.98
CA LEU A 478 -14.31 -14.43 -2.71
C LEU A 478 -14.10 -14.56 -4.23
N GLU A 479 -13.09 -13.89 -4.80
CA GLU A 479 -12.65 -14.07 -6.20
C GLU A 479 -12.25 -15.53 -6.46
N GLU A 480 -11.51 -16.15 -5.53
CA GLU A 480 -11.19 -17.57 -5.57
C GLU A 480 -12.48 -18.43 -5.60
N LYS A 481 -13.43 -18.13 -4.72
CA LYS A 481 -14.68 -18.89 -4.59
C LYS A 481 -15.59 -18.79 -5.82
N PHE A 482 -15.70 -17.62 -6.44
CA PHE A 482 -16.71 -17.35 -7.48
C PHE A 482 -16.15 -17.26 -8.90
N ASP A 483 -14.94 -16.73 -9.08
CA ASP A 483 -14.32 -16.60 -10.40
C ASP A 483 -13.34 -17.74 -10.70
N GLY A 484 -13.01 -18.56 -9.70
CA GLY A 484 -11.95 -19.58 -9.82
C GLY A 484 -10.56 -18.98 -10.04
N LYS A 485 -10.40 -17.66 -9.82
CA LYS A 485 -9.16 -16.92 -10.03
C LYS A 485 -8.30 -16.92 -8.77
N TRP A 486 -7.87 -18.11 -8.35
CA TRP A 486 -6.52 -18.35 -7.81
C TRP A 486 -6.22 -19.85 -7.77
N VAL A 487 -5.54 -20.37 -8.80
CA VAL A 487 -4.94 -21.71 -8.77
C VAL A 487 -3.49 -21.53 -8.32
N ALA A 488 -3.25 -21.64 -7.01
CA ALA A 488 -1.92 -21.85 -6.50
C ALA A 488 -1.61 -23.33 -6.44
N GLU A 489 -0.60 -23.73 -7.20
CA GLU A 489 0.07 -24.98 -6.94
C GLU A 489 0.63 -24.98 -5.50
N GLY A 490 0.22 -25.81 -4.55
CA GLY A 490 -0.77 -26.89 -4.58
C GLY A 490 -1.67 -26.88 -3.36
N VAL A 491 -2.70 -26.03 -3.39
CA VAL A 491 -4.00 -26.39 -2.81
C VAL A 491 -5.04 -25.98 -3.84
N VAL A 492 -5.53 -26.96 -4.60
CA VAL A 492 -6.87 -26.82 -5.16
C VAL A 492 -7.79 -26.73 -3.94
N ARG A 493 -8.22 -25.53 -3.58
CA ARG A 493 -9.38 -25.42 -2.70
C ARG A 493 -10.56 -25.81 -3.57
N HIS A 494 -10.99 -27.07 -3.46
CA HIS A 494 -12.37 -27.36 -3.77
C HIS A 494 -13.22 -26.38 -2.97
N ALA A 495 -14.21 -25.74 -3.62
CA ALA A 495 -15.15 -24.87 -2.93
C ALA A 495 -15.54 -25.57 -1.63
N VAL A 496 -15.28 -24.92 -0.49
CA VAL A 496 -15.73 -25.43 0.80
C VAL A 496 -17.25 -25.52 0.66
N LYS A 497 -17.76 -26.74 0.52
CA LYS A 497 -19.19 -27.01 0.49
C LYS A 497 -19.82 -26.57 1.79
#